data_AF-A0A929TT98-F1
#
_entry.id   AF-A0A929TT98-F1
#
_cell.length_a   1.000
_cell.length_b   1.000
_cell.length_c   1.000
_cell.angle_alpha   90.00
_cell.angle_beta   90.00
_cell.angle_gamma   90.00
#
_symmetry.space_group_name_H-M   'P 1'
#
loop_
_entity.id
_entity.type
_entity.pdbx_description
1 polymer ?
#
loop_
_entity_poly.entity_id
_entity_poly.type
_entity_poly.pdbx_seq_one_letter_code
_entity_poly.pdbx_strand_id
1 'polypeptide(L)'
;MQGLRSNEGEDFEKFLGIVEKEAKKLGGIFFCDTFEGRDISLNDMKVCDLGGWLVPESEVESFESIYEKGEDEKLWEDDKWYDMYIFVNYSLDADNNLALNFDKK
;
A
#
# COMPACT_ATOMS: atom_id res chain seq x y z
N MET A 1 -1.23 12.29 -0.53
CA MET A 1 -0.85 11.00 0.08
C MET A 1 0.45 10.57 -0.56
N GLN A 2 1.42 9.99 0.16
CA GLN A 2 2.74 9.67 -0.42
C GLN A 2 2.69 8.35 -1.21
N GLY A 3 1.81 7.43 -0.82
CA GLY A 3 1.67 6.11 -1.45
C GLY A 3 0.76 6.01 -2.67
N LEU A 4 0.45 7.10 -3.39
CA LEU A 4 -0.45 7.10 -4.55
C LEU A 4 0.06 7.96 -5.71
N ARG A 5 -0.16 7.48 -6.94
CA ARG A 5 0.10 8.22 -8.20
C ARG A 5 -1.12 8.98 -8.71
N SER A 6 -2.31 8.59 -8.27
CA SER A 6 -3.60 9.17 -8.66
C SER A 6 -4.30 9.83 -7.48
N ASN A 7 -5.16 10.79 -7.80
CA ASN A 7 -6.09 11.35 -6.82
C ASN A 7 -7.29 10.41 -6.72
N GLU A 8 -7.34 9.64 -5.63
CA GLU A 8 -8.41 8.69 -5.36
C GLU A 8 -9.58 9.36 -4.62
N GLY A 9 -10.69 8.65 -4.48
CA GLY A 9 -11.81 9.15 -3.67
C GLY A 9 -11.44 9.31 -2.19
N GLU A 10 -12.00 10.32 -1.52
CA GLU A 10 -11.80 10.54 -0.07
C GLU A 10 -12.12 9.30 0.78
N ASP A 11 -13.03 8.43 0.31
CA ASP A 11 -13.39 7.16 0.94
C ASP A 11 -12.23 6.15 0.93
N PHE A 12 -11.49 6.05 -0.17
CA PHE A 12 -10.31 5.20 -0.27
C PHE A 12 -9.08 5.82 0.40
N GLU A 13 -8.88 7.12 0.26
CA GLU A 13 -7.77 7.82 0.92
C GLU A 13 -7.78 7.62 2.46
N LYS A 14 -8.97 7.57 3.09
CA LYS A 14 -9.09 7.22 4.51
C LYS A 14 -8.54 5.83 4.82
N PHE A 15 -8.87 4.83 4.00
CA PHE A 15 -8.37 3.46 4.16
C PHE A 15 -6.86 3.40 3.94
N LEU A 16 -6.35 4.02 2.88
CA LEU A 16 -4.92 4.04 2.60
C LEU A 16 -4.13 4.79 3.70
N GLY A 17 -4.71 5.81 4.33
CA GLY A 17 -4.12 6.44 5.51
C GLY A 17 -3.95 5.48 6.70
N ILE A 18 -4.82 4.47 6.85
CA ILE A 18 -4.66 3.40 7.84
C ILE A 18 -3.51 2.49 7.43
N VAL A 19 -3.45 2.09 6.14
CA VAL A 19 -2.36 1.27 5.59
C VAL A 19 -1.00 1.96 5.77
N GLU A 20 -0.87 3.23 5.40
CA GLU A 20 0.36 4.02 5.59
C GLU A 20 0.76 4.09 7.07
N LYS A 21 -0.20 4.24 7.99
CA LYS A 21 0.09 4.26 9.43
C LYS A 21 0.62 2.93 9.94
N GLU A 22 0.07 1.81 9.49
CA GLU A 22 0.58 0.48 9.84
C GLU A 22 1.94 0.20 9.18
N ALA A 23 2.13 0.60 7.92
CA ALA A 23 3.41 0.50 7.21
C ALA A 23 4.53 1.24 7.95
N LYS A 24 4.25 2.45 8.47
CA LYS A 24 5.20 3.24 9.27
C LYS A 24 5.63 2.51 10.55
N LYS A 25 4.73 1.78 11.21
CA LYS A 25 5.11 0.95 12.39
C LYS A 25 6.05 -0.19 12.00
N LEU A 26 6.02 -0.61 10.74
CA LEU A 26 6.91 -1.61 10.17
C LEU A 26 8.24 -1.02 9.64
N GLY A 27 8.47 0.29 9.81
CA GLY A 27 9.70 0.98 9.40
C GLY A 27 9.74 1.41 7.94
N GLY A 28 8.59 1.52 7.28
CA GLY A 28 8.53 1.88 5.87
C GLY A 28 7.27 2.64 5.45
N ILE A 29 7.19 2.93 4.16
CA ILE A 29 6.06 3.56 3.50
C ILE A 29 5.51 2.58 2.47
N PHE A 30 4.18 2.46 2.42
CA PHE A 30 3.52 1.61 1.44
C PHE A 30 3.18 2.45 0.20
N PHE A 31 3.66 2.02 -0.97
CA PHE A 31 3.35 2.59 -2.27
C PHE A 31 2.39 1.65 -3.01
N CYS A 32 1.16 2.10 -3.22
CA CYS A 32 0.10 1.28 -3.80
C CYS A 32 0.31 1.10 -5.31
N ASP A 33 0.20 -0.13 -5.80
CA ASP A 33 0.26 -0.42 -7.23
C ASP A 33 -1.10 -0.86 -7.77
N THR A 34 -1.71 -1.81 -7.07
CA THR A 34 -2.90 -2.52 -7.52
C THR A 34 -3.95 -2.63 -6.41
N PHE A 35 -5.21 -2.61 -6.84
CA PHE A 35 -6.35 -2.99 -6.02
C PHE A 35 -6.66 -4.46 -6.31
N GLU A 36 -6.60 -5.31 -5.29
CA GLU A 36 -6.71 -6.78 -5.41
C GLU A 36 -8.14 -7.28 -5.16
N GLY A 37 -9.13 -6.40 -5.28
CA GLY A 37 -10.55 -6.71 -5.12
C GLY A 37 -10.96 -6.91 -3.66
N ARG A 38 -11.99 -7.76 -3.45
CA ARG A 38 -12.70 -7.90 -2.16
C ARG A 38 -13.22 -6.56 -1.63
N ASP A 39 -13.69 -5.71 -2.53
CA ASP A 39 -14.16 -4.36 -2.20
C ASP A 39 -15.37 -4.37 -1.27
N ILE A 40 -15.26 -3.66 -0.16
CA ILE A 40 -16.37 -3.42 0.78
C ILE A 40 -16.44 -1.94 1.15
N SER A 41 -17.64 -1.50 1.54
CA SER A 41 -17.83 -0.22 2.21
C SER A 41 -17.87 -0.44 3.71
N LEU A 42 -16.97 0.20 4.44
CA LEU A 42 -16.85 0.10 5.90
C LEU A 42 -16.70 1.50 6.50
N ASN A 43 -17.68 1.95 7.29
CA ASN A 43 -17.64 3.23 8.00
C ASN A 43 -17.23 4.43 7.11
N ASP A 44 -17.90 4.60 5.96
CA ASP A 44 -17.60 5.63 4.95
C ASP A 44 -16.20 5.55 4.31
N MET A 45 -15.60 4.35 4.35
CA MET A 45 -14.35 4.03 3.64
C MET A 45 -14.61 2.93 2.61
N LYS A 46 -13.84 2.96 1.51
CA LYS A 46 -13.69 1.81 0.63
C LYS A 46 -12.46 1.02 1.04
N VAL A 47 -12.66 -0.27 1.30
CA VAL A 47 -11.62 -1.19 1.74
C VAL A 47 -11.53 -2.32 0.73
N CYS A 48 -10.30 -2.65 0.34
CA CYS A 48 -9.96 -3.75 -0.55
C CYS A 48 -8.60 -4.31 -0.13
N ASP A 49 -8.23 -5.47 -0.67
CA ASP A 49 -6.85 -5.93 -0.58
C ASP A 49 -5.98 -5.10 -1.54
N LEU A 50 -4.70 -4.90 -1.21
CA LEU A 50 -3.78 -4.07 -2.00
C LEU A 50 -2.52 -4.84 -2.36
N GLY A 51 -2.01 -4.59 -3.57
CA GLY A 51 -0.65 -4.93 -3.98
C GLY A 51 0.21 -3.66 -4.07
N GLY A 52 1.47 -3.77 -3.69
CA GLY A 52 2.37 -2.62 -3.74
C GLY A 52 3.68 -2.86 -3.02
N TRP A 53 4.48 -1.81 -2.87
CA TRP A 53 5.81 -1.90 -2.27
C TRP A 53 5.81 -1.37 -0.85
N LEU A 54 6.39 -2.15 0.08
CA LEU A 54 6.71 -1.65 1.42
C LEU A 54 8.18 -1.23 1.46
N VAL A 55 8.42 0.07 1.26
CA VAL A 55 9.76 0.62 1.07
C VAL A 55 10.29 1.14 2.41
N PRO A 56 11.50 0.73 2.86
CA PRO A 56 12.13 1.29 4.06
C PRO A 56 12.32 2.80 3.95
N GLU A 57 12.18 3.54 5.05
CA GLU A 57 12.30 5.01 5.05
C GLU A 57 13.62 5.51 4.44
N SER A 58 14.72 4.77 4.61
CA SER A 58 16.04 5.10 4.05
C SER A 58 16.11 5.02 2.54
N GLU A 59 15.15 4.38 1.89
CA GLU A 59 15.14 4.08 0.44
C GLU A 59 14.01 4.81 -0.30
N VAL A 60 13.11 5.48 0.44
CA VAL A 60 11.92 6.16 -0.08
C VAL A 60 12.27 7.15 -1.19
N GLU A 61 13.26 8.03 -1.00
CA GLU A 61 13.60 9.04 -2.00
C GLU A 61 14.01 8.40 -3.35
N SER A 62 14.78 7.32 -3.29
CA SER A 62 15.23 6.61 -4.49
C SER A 62 14.06 5.92 -5.19
N PHE A 63 13.23 5.22 -4.43
CA PHE A 63 12.07 4.51 -4.95
C PHE A 63 11.01 5.45 -5.53
N GLU A 64 10.61 6.46 -4.75
CA GLU A 64 9.55 7.41 -5.10
C GLU A 64 9.86 8.13 -6.42
N SER A 65 11.13 8.47 -6.66
CA SER A 65 11.57 9.11 -7.91
C SER A 65 11.37 8.26 -9.18
N ILE A 66 11.25 6.94 -9.04
CA ILE A 66 10.98 5.99 -10.12
C ILE A 66 9.47 5.77 -10.22
N TYR A 67 8.84 5.53 -9.07
CA TYR A 67 7.41 5.28 -8.93
C TYR A 67 6.56 6.43 -9.47
N GLU A 68 6.87 7.69 -9.09
CA GLU A 68 6.13 8.87 -9.56
C GLU A 68 6.24 9.09 -11.08
N LYS A 69 7.33 8.61 -11.70
CA LYS A 69 7.51 8.69 -13.15
C LYS A 69 6.76 7.59 -13.91
N GLY A 70 6.18 6.62 -13.22
CA GLY A 70 5.54 5.46 -13.82
C GLY A 70 6.53 4.54 -14.54
N GLU A 71 7.79 4.53 -14.12
CA GLU A 71 8.84 3.66 -14.68
C GLU A 71 8.78 2.26 -14.06
N ASP A 72 7.59 1.64 -14.07
CA ASP A 72 7.31 0.40 -13.34
C ASP A 72 8.19 -0.76 -13.78
N GLU A 73 8.58 -0.81 -15.06
CA GLU A 73 9.55 -1.78 -15.59
C GLU A 73 10.86 -1.77 -14.77
N LYS A 74 11.34 -0.59 -14.34
CA LYS A 74 12.55 -0.49 -13.50
C LYS A 74 12.33 -1.00 -12.07
N LEU A 75 11.11 -0.90 -11.55
CA LEU A 75 10.75 -1.45 -10.25
C LEU A 75 10.63 -2.98 -10.29
N TRP A 76 10.19 -3.54 -11.42
CA TRP A 76 10.05 -4.97 -11.61
C TRP A 76 11.35 -5.68 -11.99
N GLU A 77 12.24 -5.02 -12.75
CA GLU A 77 13.53 -5.58 -13.19
C GLU A 77 14.65 -5.48 -12.14
N ASP A 78 14.50 -4.63 -11.13
CA ASP A 78 15.46 -4.51 -10.03
C ASP A 78 15.05 -5.45 -8.89
N ASP A 79 15.87 -6.48 -8.63
CA ASP A 79 15.65 -7.47 -7.58
C ASP A 79 15.37 -6.83 -6.21
N LYS A 80 16.00 -5.68 -5.90
CA LYS A 80 15.79 -4.99 -4.63
C LYS A 80 14.35 -4.49 -4.49
N TRP A 81 13.81 -3.86 -5.53
CA TRP A 81 12.43 -3.35 -5.52
C TRP A 81 11.43 -4.48 -5.64
N TYR A 82 11.74 -5.50 -6.46
CA TYR A 82 10.95 -6.71 -6.58
C TYR A 82 10.73 -7.41 -5.23
N ASP A 83 11.78 -7.53 -4.42
CA ASP A 83 11.71 -8.16 -3.09
C ASP A 83 10.90 -7.34 -2.07
N MET A 84 10.67 -6.05 -2.32
CA MET A 84 9.84 -5.19 -1.48
C MET A 84 8.36 -5.22 -1.84
N TYR A 85 7.98 -5.87 -2.94
CA TYR A 85 6.58 -6.01 -3.34
C TYR A 85 5.86 -7.01 -2.41
N ILE A 86 4.76 -6.56 -1.82
CA ILE A 86 3.96 -7.31 -0.85
C ILE A 86 2.47 -7.17 -1.15
N PHE A 87 1.68 -8.06 -0.53
CA PHE A 87 0.24 -7.92 -0.46
C PHE A 87 -0.19 -7.42 0.93
N VAL A 88 -1.07 -6.44 0.96
CA VAL A 88 -1.74 -5.97 2.18
C VAL A 88 -3.17 -6.52 2.16
N ASN A 89 -3.40 -7.52 2.98
CA ASN A 89 -4.70 -8.19 3.09
C ASN A 89 -5.46 -7.63 4.28
N TYR A 90 -6.72 -7.26 4.07
CA TYR A 90 -7.59 -6.86 5.18
C TYR A 90 -8.38 -8.05 5.74
N SER A 91 -8.65 -7.96 7.05
CA SER A 91 -9.59 -8.82 7.75
C SER A 91 -10.46 -7.98 8.68
N LEU A 92 -11.64 -8.49 9.01
CA LEU A 92 -12.54 -7.91 9.99
C LEU A 92 -12.66 -8.87 11.17
N ASP A 93 -12.55 -8.36 12.39
CA ASP A 93 -12.89 -9.14 13.57
C ASP A 93 -14.42 -9.26 13.77
N ALA A 94 -14.84 -9.92 14.85
CA ALA A 94 -16.26 -10.12 15.17
C ALA A 94 -17.04 -8.80 15.38
N ASP A 95 -16.35 -7.71 15.71
CA ASP A 95 -16.91 -6.39 15.95
C ASP A 95 -16.77 -5.46 14.73
N ASN A 96 -16.36 -6.01 13.57
CA ASN A 96 -16.04 -5.29 12.34
C ASN A 96 -14.88 -4.30 12.46
N ASN A 97 -13.95 -4.50 13.39
CA ASN A 97 -12.72 -3.73 13.40
C ASN A 97 -11.78 -4.23 12.30
N LEU A 98 -11.22 -3.27 11.58
CA LEU A 98 -10.28 -3.51 10.50
C LEU A 98 -8.91 -3.92 11.06
N ALA A 99 -8.39 -5.04 10.58
CA ALA A 99 -7.02 -5.49 10.79
C ALA A 99 -6.31 -5.69 9.45
N LEU A 100 -5.03 -5.32 9.40
CA LEU A 100 -4.20 -5.41 8.19
C LEU A 100 -3.09 -6.45 8.40
N ASN A 101 -2.92 -7.32 7.40
CA ASN A 101 -1.79 -8.23 7.32
C ASN A 101 -0.89 -7.84 6.14
N PHE A 102 0.36 -7.50 6.42
CA PHE A 102 1.38 -7.20 5.43
C PHE A 102 2.13 -8.51 5.13
N ASP A 103 1.83 -9.13 3.99
CA ASP A 103 2.39 -10.42 3.57
C ASP A 103 3.80 -10.23 3.02
N LYS A 104 4.77 -10.18 3.94
CA LYS A 104 6.19 -10.10 3.63
C LYS A 104 6.72 -11.49 3.33
N LYS A 105 7.47 -11.62 2.23
CA LYS A 105 8.20 -12.86 1.89
C LYS A 105 9.29 -13.18 2.92
#